data_AF-A0A7C5C3P9-F1
#
_entry.id   AF-A0A7C5C3P9-F1
#
_cell.length_a   1.000
_cell.length_b   1.000
_cell.length_c   1.000
_cell.angle_alpha   90.00
_cell.angle_beta   90.00
_cell.angle_gamma   90.00
#
_symmetry.space_group_name_H-M   'P 1'
#
loop_
_entity.id
_entity.type
_entity.pdbx_description
1 polymer ?
#
loop_
_entity_poly.entity_id
_entity_poly.type
_entity_poly.pdbx_seq_one_letter_code
_entity_poly.pdbx_strand_id
1 'polypeptide(L)'
;MVKQELIQRSPVRVFEKSIHGGLKAGEIGVIASRKGVGKTSVLVQIALDKLLQSKKVIHVSFTQHTDYVIAWYEDIFTEIAKKKNLENAPEVKN
;
A
#
# COMPACT_ATOMS: atom_id res chain seq x y z
N MET A 1 -3.66 14.87 -11.27
CA MET A 1 -3.94 13.75 -12.20
C MET A 1 -3.20 12.48 -11.81
N VAL A 2 -1.89 12.53 -11.58
CA VAL A 2 -1.04 11.37 -11.25
C VAL A 2 -1.51 10.55 -10.04
N LYS A 3 -1.82 11.18 -8.91
CA LYS A 3 -2.27 10.49 -7.67
C LYS A 3 -3.53 9.66 -7.87
N GLN A 4 -4.50 10.20 -8.62
CA GLN A 4 -5.75 9.51 -8.94
C GLN A 4 -5.51 8.31 -9.87
N GLU A 5 -4.61 8.45 -10.84
CA GLU A 5 -4.22 7.35 -11.72
C GLU A 5 -3.56 6.20 -10.94
N LEU A 6 -2.66 6.51 -10.00
CA LEU A 6 -2.05 5.54 -9.10
C LEU A 6 -3.09 4.77 -8.27
N ILE A 7 -4.07 5.49 -7.70
CA ILE A 7 -5.16 4.87 -6.92
C ILE A 7 -6.04 3.96 -7.78
N GLN A 8 -6.41 4.39 -8.98
CA GLN A 8 -7.33 3.65 -9.86
C GLN A 8 -6.68 2.42 -10.49
N ARG A 9 -5.38 2.50 -10.80
CA ARG A 9 -4.60 1.41 -11.42
C ARG A 9 -3.84 0.55 -10.40
N SER A 10 -4.08 0.78 -9.11
CA SER A 10 -3.48 0.02 -8.01
C SER A 10 -3.91 -1.46 -8.07
N PRO A 11 -2.98 -2.43 -7.95
CA PRO A 11 -3.31 -3.85 -7.82
C PRO A 11 -4.24 -4.15 -6.64
N VAL A 12 -4.24 -3.30 -5.61
CA VAL A 12 -5.14 -3.41 -4.45
C VAL A 12 -6.62 -3.35 -4.89
N ARG A 13 -6.96 -2.70 -6.01
CA ARG A 13 -8.34 -2.68 -6.53
C ARG A 13 -8.82 -4.04 -6.97
N VAL A 14 -7.94 -4.87 -7.52
CA VAL A 14 -8.29 -6.26 -7.88
C VAL A 14 -8.58 -7.05 -6.61
N PHE A 15 -7.73 -6.87 -5.59
CA PHE A 15 -7.92 -7.52 -4.29
C PHE A 15 -9.22 -7.08 -3.61
N GLU A 16 -9.49 -5.77 -3.49
CA GLU A 16 -10.73 -5.25 -2.91
C GLU A 16 -11.98 -5.78 -3.63
N LYS A 17 -11.96 -5.85 -4.96
CA LYS A 17 -13.07 -6.44 -5.73
C LYS A 17 -13.26 -7.92 -5.43
N SER A 18 -12.18 -8.69 -5.26
CA SER A 18 -12.28 -10.13 -4.93
C SER A 18 -12.87 -10.41 -3.54
N ILE A 19 -12.80 -9.42 -2.63
CA ILE A 19 -13.37 -9.50 -1.29
C ILE A 19 -14.63 -8.63 -1.14
N HIS A 20 -15.35 -8.39 -2.24
CA HIS A 20 -16.64 -7.66 -2.27
C HIS A 20 -16.58 -6.23 -1.70
N GLY A 21 -15.50 -5.51 -1.99
CA GLY A 21 -15.33 -4.10 -1.60
C GLY A 21 -14.49 -3.89 -0.34
N GLY A 22 -14.04 -4.96 0.31
CA GLY A 22 -13.15 -4.88 1.47
C GLY A 22 -13.87 -4.80 2.82
N LEU A 23 -13.11 -4.44 3.84
CA LEU A 23 -13.59 -4.35 5.21
C LEU A 23 -14.39 -3.07 5.45
N LYS A 24 -15.50 -3.21 6.18
CA LYS A 24 -16.30 -2.11 6.73
C LYS A 24 -15.71 -1.61 8.04
N ALA A 25 -16.24 -0.49 8.54
CA ALA A 25 -15.83 0.06 9.83
C ALA A 25 -16.06 -0.97 10.96
N GLY A 26 -15.03 -1.21 11.77
CA GLY A 26 -15.06 -2.17 12.88
C GLY A 26 -14.76 -3.63 12.48
N GLU A 27 -14.66 -3.95 11.19
CA GLU A 27 -14.31 -5.29 10.75
C GLU A 27 -12.79 -5.52 10.78
N ILE A 28 -12.38 -6.78 11.00
CA ILE A 28 -10.99 -7.21 11.03
C ILE A 28 -10.74 -8.22 9.92
N GLY A 29 -9.67 -8.01 9.15
CA GLY A 29 -9.18 -8.95 8.15
C GLY A 29 -7.81 -9.50 8.53
N VAL A 30 -7.57 -10.76 8.18
CA VAL A 30 -6.31 -11.45 8.47
C VAL A 30 -5.65 -11.89 7.16
N ILE A 31 -4.37 -11.56 7.01
CA ILE A 31 -3.54 -12.05 5.89
C ILE A 31 -2.59 -13.12 6.42
N ALA A 32 -2.77 -14.35 5.96
CA ALA A 32 -1.98 -15.51 6.38
C ALA A 32 -1.33 -16.21 5.19
N SER A 33 -0.10 -16.70 5.39
CA SER A 33 0.66 -17.51 4.44
C SER A 33 1.95 -18.01 5.10
N ARG A 34 2.70 -18.88 4.41
CA ARG A 34 4.02 -19.36 4.86
C ARG A 34 5.06 -18.22 4.93
N LYS A 35 6.19 -18.46 5.61
CA LYS A 35 7.31 -17.51 5.66
C LYS A 35 7.79 -17.18 4.24
N GLY A 36 8.11 -15.92 3.98
CA GLY A 36 8.68 -15.46 2.70
C GLY A 36 7.68 -15.21 1.57
N VAL A 37 6.38 -15.54 1.73
CA VAL A 37 5.37 -15.39 0.66
C VAL A 37 4.94 -13.93 0.41
N GLY A 38 5.26 -13.01 1.33
CA GLY A 38 5.01 -11.57 1.13
C GLY A 38 3.82 -10.98 1.89
N LYS A 39 3.41 -11.57 3.04
CA LYS A 39 2.32 -11.01 3.90
C LYS A 39 2.51 -9.54 4.19
N THR A 40 3.70 -9.16 4.66
CA THR A 40 4.05 -7.79 5.00
C THR A 40 3.96 -6.88 3.77
N SER A 41 4.45 -7.35 2.61
CA SER A 41 4.37 -6.61 1.36
C SER A 41 2.92 -6.31 0.94
N VAL A 42 2.02 -7.28 1.10
CA VAL A 42 0.59 -7.08 0.83
C VAL A 42 -0.02 -6.06 1.80
N LEU A 43 0.24 -6.17 3.11
CA LEU A 43 -0.25 -5.21 4.10
C LEU A 43 0.27 -3.79 3.84
N VAL A 44 1.54 -3.67 3.46
CA VAL A 44 2.16 -2.38 3.11
C VAL A 44 1.52 -1.79 1.86
N GLN A 45 1.25 -2.59 0.83
CA GLN A 45 0.55 -2.11 -0.37
C GLN A 45 -0.87 -1.63 -0.05
N ILE A 46 -1.61 -2.34 0.81
CA ILE A 46 -2.93 -1.89 1.28
C ILE A 46 -2.80 -0.56 2.02
N ALA A 47 -1.84 -0.44 2.94
CA ALA A 47 -1.61 0.78 3.69
C ALA A 47 -1.21 1.97 2.80
N LEU A 48 -0.28 1.76 1.87
CA LEU A 48 0.14 2.77 0.89
C LEU A 48 -1.04 3.23 0.04
N ASP A 49 -1.89 2.31 -0.39
CA ASP A 49 -3.11 2.60 -1.14
C ASP A 49 -4.09 3.50 -0.36
N LYS A 50 -4.21 3.29 0.97
CA LYS A 50 -5.01 4.16 1.85
C LYS A 50 -4.34 5.52 2.06
N LEU A 51 -3.02 5.57 2.23
CA LEU A 51 -2.26 6.83 2.33
C LEU A 51 -2.39 7.66 1.05
N LEU A 52 -2.32 7.03 -0.13
CA LEU A 52 -2.54 7.69 -1.43
C LEU A 52 -3.97 8.25 -1.54
N GLN A 53 -4.96 7.66 -0.87
CA GLN A 53 -6.32 8.21 -0.76
C GLN A 53 -6.46 9.28 0.34
N SER A 54 -5.35 9.78 0.89
CA SER A 54 -5.31 10.72 2.01
C SER A 54 -6.01 10.20 3.28
N LYS A 55 -6.07 8.88 3.48
CA LYS A 55 -6.57 8.27 4.72
C LYS A 55 -5.43 8.07 5.70
N LYS A 56 -5.71 8.23 7.00
CA LYS A 56 -4.75 8.01 8.08
C LYS A 56 -4.50 6.51 8.27
N VAL A 57 -3.24 6.13 8.46
CA VAL A 57 -2.83 4.74 8.67
C VAL A 57 -1.87 4.67 9.86
N ILE A 58 -2.05 3.63 10.69
CA ILE A 58 -1.10 3.26 11.75
C ILE A 58 -0.52 1.90 11.38
N HIS A 59 0.81 1.84 11.24
CA HIS A 59 1.52 0.58 11.05
C HIS A 59 2.11 0.15 12.40
N VAL A 60 1.65 -0.98 12.94
CA VAL A 60 2.22 -1.59 14.14
C VAL A 60 3.04 -2.79 13.72
N SER A 61 4.31 -2.83 14.11
CA SER A 61 5.23 -3.91 13.79
C SER A 61 6.00 -4.34 15.02
N PHE A 62 6.41 -5.62 15.04
CA PHE A 62 7.32 -6.16 16.05
C PHE A 62 8.80 -5.84 15.77
N THR A 63 9.11 -5.25 14.61
CA THR A 63 10.47 -4.74 14.34
C THR A 63 10.74 -3.50 15.19
N GLN A 64 11.94 -3.42 15.78
CA GLN A 64 12.36 -2.24 16.56
C GLN A 64 12.86 -1.08 15.69
N HIS A 65 13.05 -1.32 14.39
CA HIS A 65 13.61 -0.33 13.47
C HIS A 65 12.51 0.24 12.58
N THR A 66 11.98 1.39 12.99
CA THR A 66 10.98 2.16 12.23
C THR A 66 11.48 2.57 10.86
N ASP A 67 12.77 2.84 10.74
CA ASP A 67 13.39 3.31 9.49
C ASP A 67 13.30 2.27 8.38
N TYR A 68 13.41 0.97 8.71
CA TYR A 68 13.20 -0.10 7.73
C TYR A 68 11.75 -0.17 7.26
N VAL A 69 10.79 0.11 8.13
CA VAL A 69 9.38 0.15 7.72
C VAL A 69 9.19 1.31 6.75
N ILE A 70 9.69 2.50 7.07
CA ILE A 70 9.57 3.69 6.21
C ILE A 70 10.24 3.45 4.85
N ALA A 71 11.49 2.97 4.85
CA ALA A 71 12.22 2.64 3.62
C ALA A 71 11.42 1.67 2.73
N TRP A 72 10.76 0.69 3.34
CA TRP A 72 9.94 -0.26 2.60
C TRP A 72 8.70 0.37 1.94
N TYR A 73 8.06 1.36 2.58
CA TYR A 73 6.98 2.11 1.94
C TYR A 73 7.50 2.93 0.75
N GLU A 74 8.66 3.57 0.90
CA GLU A 74 9.30 4.38 -0.13
C GLU A 74 9.71 3.54 -1.35
N ASP A 75 10.28 2.36 -1.12
CA ASP A 75 10.68 1.44 -2.17
C ASP A 75 9.46 0.97 -2.98
N ILE A 76 8.40 0.54 -2.28
CA ILE A 76 7.16 0.08 -2.94
C ILE A 76 6.51 1.22 -3.72
N PHE A 77 6.46 2.43 -3.16
CA PHE A 77 5.93 3.60 -3.85
C PHE A 77 6.75 3.92 -5.12
N THR A 78 8.07 3.94 -4.99
CA THR A 78 9.00 4.21 -6.10
C THR A 78 8.81 3.19 -7.23
N GLU A 79 8.71 1.91 -6.90
CA GLU A 79 8.50 0.85 -7.88
C GLU A 79 7.13 0.93 -8.57
N ILE A 80 6.08 1.28 -7.82
CA ILE A 80 4.75 1.53 -8.40
C ILE A 80 4.81 2.74 -9.35
N ALA A 81 5.51 3.82 -8.96
CA ALA A 81 5.62 5.03 -9.76
C ALA A 81 6.40 4.80 -11.07
N LYS A 82 7.55 4.12 -11.00
CA LYS A 82 8.38 3.75 -12.17
C LYS A 82 7.60 2.91 -13.19
N LYS A 83 6.92 1.85 -12.73
CA LYS A 83 6.16 0.94 -13.61
C LYS A 83 4.99 1.61 -14.34
N LYS A 84 4.63 2.84 -13.96
CA LYS A 84 3.52 3.59 -14.53
C LYS A 84 3.96 4.80 -15.36
N ASN A 85 5.26 4.90 -15.70
CA ASN A 85 5.83 6.00 -16.50
C ASN A 85 5.44 7.39 -15.97
N LEU A 86 5.41 7.53 -14.65
CA LEU A 86 5.14 8.82 -14.03
C LEU A 86 6.44 9.63 -14.04
N GLU A 87 6.60 10.44 -15.08
CA GLU A 87 7.78 11.32 -15.25
C GLU A 87 7.97 12.27 -14.04
N ASN A 88 6.93 12.50 -13.22
CA ASN A 88 6.94 13.36 -12.02
C ASN A 88 6.53 12.65 -10.71
N ALA A 89 7.08 11.46 -10.41
CA ALA A 89 6.85 10.76 -9.13
C ALA A 89 7.05 11.59 -7.84
N PRO A 90 8.02 12.55 -7.76
CA PRO A 90 8.23 13.35 -6.54
C PRO A 90 7.08 14.29 -6.17
N GLU A 91 6.27 14.74 -7.14
CA GLU A 91 5.18 15.71 -6.92
C GLU A 91 3.98 15.11 -6.17
N VAL A 92 3.91 13.78 -6.07
CA VAL A 92 2.79 13.03 -5.49
C VAL A 92 2.99 12.77 -3.99
N LYS A 93 4.21 12.97 -3.50
CA LYS A 93 4.63 12.64 -2.14
C LYS A 93 4.13 13.62 -1.08
N ASN A 94 3.64 14.79 -1.50
CA ASN A 94 3.12 15.87 -0.66
C ASN A 94 1.59 15.78 -0.46
#